data_AF-A0A832C5S8-F1
#
_entry.id   AF-A0A832C5S8-F1
#
_cell.length_a   1.000
_cell.length_b   1.000
_cell.length_c   1.000
_cell.angle_alpha   90.00
_cell.angle_beta   90.00
_cell.angle_gamma   90.00
#
_symmetry.space_group_name_H-M   'P 1'
#
loop_
_entity.id
_entity.type
_entity.pdbx_description
1 polymer ?
#
loop_
_entity_poly.entity_id
_entity_poly.type
_entity_poly.pdbx_seq_one_letter_code
_entity_poly.pdbx_strand_id
1 'polypeptide(L)' 'MFELSERMKRIPPYLFAEIDAMKKKKLAEGVKVIDLGVGDPDLPTPKHIVSAMQKAVEKVERQKYPSY' A
#
# COMPACT_ATOMS: atom_id res chain seq x y z
N MET A 1 -15.83 1.16 -29.20
CA MET A 1 -15.81 0.48 -27.89
C MET A 1 -14.43 -0.12 -27.73
N PHE A 2 -13.69 0.22 -26.67
CA PHE A 2 -12.35 -0.32 -26.46
C PHE A 2 -12.45 -1.73 -25.89
N GLU A 3 -11.72 -2.67 -26.46
CA GLU A 3 -11.62 -4.03 -25.94
C GLU A 3 -10.36 -4.17 -25.10
N LEU A 4 -10.50 -4.72 -23.89
CA LEU A 4 -9.39 -5.01 -22.99
C LEU A 4 -8.56 -6.18 -23.53
N SER A 5 -7.25 -6.17 -23.28
CA SER A 5 -6.40 -7.32 -23.61
C SER A 5 -6.84 -8.58 -22.86
N GLU A 6 -6.63 -9.75 -23.46
CA GLU A 6 -6.92 -11.05 -22.84
C GLU A 6 -6.25 -11.24 -21.48
N ARG A 7 -5.05 -10.67 -21.29
CA ARG A 7 -4.35 -10.70 -20.00
C ARG A 7 -5.10 -9.91 -18.93
N MET A 8 -5.67 -8.77 -19.26
CA MET A 8 -6.46 -7.95 -18.32
C MET A 8 -7.78 -8.64 -17.95
N LYS A 9 -8.43 -9.30 -18.91
CA LYS A 9 -9.67 -10.05 -18.67
C LYS A 9 -9.50 -11.22 -17.69
N ARG A 10 -8.27 -11.71 -17.50
CA ARG A 10 -7.93 -12.82 -16.59
C ARG A 10 -7.59 -12.39 -15.17
N ILE A 11 -7.48 -11.10 -14.88
CA ILE A 11 -7.18 -10.62 -13.52
C ILE A 11 -8.45 -10.80 -12.68
N PRO A 12 -8.42 -11.60 -11.60
CA PRO A 12 -9.59 -11.78 -10.75
C PRO A 12 -9.90 -10.51 -9.95
N PRO A 13 -11.13 -10.36 -9.43
CA PRO A 13 -11.46 -9.31 -8.49
C PRO A 13 -10.49 -9.29 -7.29
N TYR A 14 -10.16 -8.09 -6.81
CA TYR A 14 -9.25 -7.92 -5.69
C TYR A 14 -10.00 -8.19 -4.37
N LEU A 15 -9.91 -9.44 -3.90
CA LEU A 15 -10.61 -9.94 -2.71
C LEU A 15 -10.47 -9.03 -1.48
N PHE A 16 -9.27 -8.48 -1.23
CA PHE A 16 -9.03 -7.63 -0.06
C PHE A 16 -9.81 -6.32 -0.09
N ALA A 17 -10.13 -5.76 -1.26
CA ALA A 17 -10.99 -4.57 -1.33
C ALA A 17 -12.42 -4.86 -0.86
N GLU A 18 -12.94 -6.06 -1.13
CA GLU A 18 -14.26 -6.48 -0.63
C GLU A 18 -14.24 -6.68 0.89
N ILE A 19 -13.18 -7.29 1.41
CA ILE A 19 -12.97 -7.46 2.86
C ILE A 19 -12.87 -6.09 3.55
N ASP A 20 -12.15 -5.14 2.98
CA ASP A 20 -12.03 -3.78 3.51
C ASP A 20 -13.37 -3.05 3.51
N ALA A 21 -14.18 -3.22 2.45
CA ALA A 21 -15.53 -2.66 2.40
C ALA A 21 -16.44 -3.23 3.50
N MET A 22 -16.39 -4.56 3.72
CA MET A 22 -17.14 -5.22 4.80
C MET A 22 -16.66 -4.76 6.18
N LYS A 23 -15.34 -4.67 6.39
CA LYS A 23 -14.73 -4.16 7.62
C LYS A 23 -15.20 -2.74 7.92
N LYS A 24 -15.15 -1.85 6.93
CA LYS A 24 -15.61 -0.45 7.05
C LYS A 24 -17.09 -0.37 7.42
N LYS A 25 -17.95 -1.21 6.82
CA LYS A 25 -19.38 -1.29 7.15
C LYS A 25 -19.59 -1.69 8.62
N LYS A 26 -18.89 -2.72 9.09
CA LYS A 26 -18.99 -3.20 10.47
C LYS A 26 -18.49 -2.17 11.49
N LEU A 27 -17.40 -1.47 11.18
CA LEU A 27 -16.91 -0.36 11.99
C LEU A 27 -17.96 0.78 12.07
N ALA A 28 -18.61 1.11 10.97
CA ALA A 28 -19.68 2.14 10.94
C ALA A 28 -20.94 1.72 11.72
N GLU A 29 -21.21 0.42 11.82
CA GLU A 29 -22.26 -0.17 12.68
C GLU A 29 -21.87 -0.19 14.17
N GLY A 30 -20.68 0.32 14.54
CA GLY A 30 -20.18 0.31 15.91
C GLY A 30 -19.64 -1.04 16.38
N VAL A 31 -19.47 -2.01 15.47
CA VAL A 31 -18.90 -3.32 15.81
C VAL A 31 -17.40 -3.18 16.03
N LYS A 32 -16.91 -3.71 17.17
CA LYS A 32 -15.48 -3.81 17.42
C LYS A 32 -14.87 -4.89 16.53
N VAL A 33 -14.05 -4.48 15.56
CA VAL A 33 -13.33 -5.38 14.67
C VAL A 33 -11.89 -5.54 15.14
N ILE A 34 -11.41 -6.78 15.25
CA ILE A 34 -10.00 -7.11 15.43
C ILE A 34 -9.48 -7.51 14.06
N ASP A 35 -8.59 -6.71 13.49
CA ASP A 35 -8.03 -6.93 12.15
C ASP A 35 -6.74 -7.75 12.26
N LEU A 36 -6.80 -9.00 11.82
CA LEU A 36 -5.66 -9.91 11.67
C LEU A 36 -5.47 -10.32 10.19
N GLY A 37 -6.09 -9.58 9.26
CA GLY A 37 -6.19 -9.98 7.86
C GLY A 37 -5.02 -9.55 6.99
N VAL A 38 -4.35 -8.45 7.35
CA VAL A 38 -3.21 -7.90 6.61
C VAL A 38 -1.96 -7.99 7.47
N GLY A 39 -0.88 -8.54 6.91
CA GLY A 39 0.42 -8.68 7.57
C GLY A 39 1.23 -7.38 7.61
N ASP A 40 0.57 -6.24 7.78
CA ASP A 40 1.25 -4.95 7.88
C ASP A 40 1.92 -4.84 9.26
N PRO A 41 3.21 -4.43 9.32
CA PRO A 41 3.87 -4.19 10.59
C PRO A 41 3.14 -3.14 11.41
N ASP A 42 2.96 -3.41 12.70
CA ASP A 42 2.40 -2.50 13.68
C ASP A 42 3.43 -1.49 14.20
N LEU A 43 4.71 -1.85 14.16
CA LEU A 43 5.81 -0.99 14.59
C LEU A 43 6.22 -0.01 13.47
N PRO A 44 6.59 1.24 13.84
CA PRO A 44 7.04 2.22 12.87
C PRO A 44 8.39 1.82 12.27
N THR A 45 8.65 2.30 11.05
CA THR A 45 9.98 2.22 10.45
C THR A 45 11.04 2.79 11.39
N PRO A 46 12.16 2.09 11.65
CA PRO A 46 13.23 2.56 12.53
C PRO A 46 13.70 3.99 12.21
N LYS A 47 13.85 4.82 13.25
CA LYS A 47 14.16 6.26 13.12
C LYS A 47 15.38 6.54 12.23
N HIS A 48 16.44 5.74 12.36
CA HIS A 48 17.67 5.93 11.59
C HIS A 48 17.45 5.77 10.07
N ILE A 49 16.53 4.90 9.65
CA ILE A 49 16.17 4.71 8.24
C ILE A 49 15.42 5.94 7.73
N VAL A 50 14.43 6.41 8.49
CA VAL A 50 13.67 7.62 8.15
C VAL A 50 14.59 8.83 8.05
N SER A 51 15.51 9.01 9.00
CA SER A 51 16.50 10.09 8.95
C SER A 51 17.48 9.96 7.79
N ALA A 52 17.90 8.74 7.44
CA ALA A 52 18.77 8.52 6.28
C ALA A 52 18.06 8.88 4.97
N MET A 53 16.77 8.53 4.84
CA MET A 53 15.94 8.90 3.70
C MET A 53 15.80 10.43 3.60
N GLN A 54 15.46 11.12 4.70
CA GLN A 54 15.34 12.58 4.73
C GLN A 54 16.64 13.26 4.25
N LYS A 55 17.79 12.86 4.79
CA LYS A 55 19.10 13.37 4.35
C LYS A 55 19.43 13.04 2.90
N ALA A 56 18.87 11.96 2.35
CA ALA A 56 19.12 11.57 0.97
C ALA A 56 18.34 12.42 -0.02
N VAL A 57 17.08 12.74 0.27
CA VAL A 57 16.21 13.50 -0.64
C VAL A 57 16.62 14.97 -0.77
N GLU A 58 17.30 15.52 0.25
CA GLU A 58 17.88 16.88 0.22
C GLU A 58 19.08 17.03 -0.74
N LYS A 59 19.69 15.93 -1.19
CA LYS A 59 20.87 15.97 -2.07
C LYS A 59 20.45 15.99 -3.53
N VAL A 60 20.68 17.11 -4.22
CA VAL A 60 20.34 17.30 -5.64
C VAL A 60 20.99 16.23 -6.54
N GLU A 61 22.18 15.74 -6.17
CA GLU A 61 22.88 14.69 -6.92
C GLU A 61 22.12 13.36 -6.90
N ARG A 62 21.32 13.11 -5.85
CA ARG A 62 20.51 11.89 -5.69
C ARG A 62 19.15 11.97 -6.36
N GLN A 63 18.80 13.12 -6.96
CA GLN A 63 17.54 13.31 -7.67
C GLN A 63 17.63 12.93 -9.16
N LYS A 64 18.83 12.62 -9.65
CA LYS A 64 19.07 12.22 -11.04
C LYS A 64 19.16 10.71 -11.15
N TYR A 65 19.05 10.20 -12.37
CA TYR A 65 19.37 8.80 -12.65
C TYR A 65 20.82 8.50 -12.25
N PRO A 66 21.10 7.30 -11.70
CA PRO A 66 22.46 6.88 -11.42
C PRO A 66 23.28 6.87 -12.72
N SER A 67 24.53 7.33 -12.66
CA SER A 67 25.48 7.12 -13.75
C SER A 67 25.79 5.65 -13.90
N TYR A 68 25.96 5.20 -15.14
CA TYR A 68 26.45 3.85 -15.47
C TYR A 68 27.90 3.65 -15.00
#